data_AF-A0A7J4VPG4-F1
#
_entry.id   AF-A0A7J4VPG4-F1
#
_cell.length_a   1.000
_cell.length_b   1.000
_cell.length_c   1.000
_cell.angle_alpha   90.00
_cell.angle_beta   90.00
_cell.angle_gamma   90.00
#
_symmetry.space_group_name_H-M   'P 1'
#
loop_
_entity.id
_entity.type
_entity.pdbx_description
1 polymer ?
#
loop_
_entity_poly.entity_id
_entity_poly.type
_entity_poly.pdbx_seq_one_letter_code
_entity_poly.pdbx_strand_id
1 'polypeptide(L)'
;MKGGEWLEGLAQDDGELSGSDLVTIAENTRQVIWGEFVGSAPTQSNKPWVVIRAVDSTFYEIDSDDEAVLNKIRSTYKDVRTGEAPTTSWLSDLD
;
A
#
# COMPACT_ATOMS: atom_id res chain seq x y z
N MET A 1 18.60 -6.87 9.99
CA MET A 1 17.17 -6.57 10.21
C MET A 1 16.45 -6.91 8.92
N LYS A 2 15.30 -7.57 9.01
CA LYS A 2 14.51 -7.95 7.82
C LYS A 2 13.74 -6.72 7.33
N GLY A 3 13.50 -6.57 6.03
CA GLY A 3 12.83 -5.37 5.48
C GLY A 3 11.45 -5.10 6.11
N GLY A 4 10.70 -6.15 6.47
CA GLY A 4 9.41 -6.00 7.16
C GLY A 4 9.49 -5.35 8.55
N GLU A 5 10.54 -5.61 9.34
CA GLU A 5 10.74 -4.96 10.64
C GLU A 5 10.99 -3.45 10.48
N TRP A 6 11.57 -3.05 9.34
CA TRP A 6 11.85 -1.65 9.07
C TRP A 6 10.61 -0.90 8.57
N LEU A 7 9.78 -1.56 7.75
CA LEU A 7 8.46 -1.04 7.37
C LEU A 7 7.55 -0.85 8.59
N GLU A 8 7.55 -1.80 9.53
CA GLU A 8 6.78 -1.70 10.79
C GLU A 8 7.21 -0.48 11.62
N GLY A 9 8.51 -0.25 11.75
CA GLY A 9 9.04 0.92 12.46
C GLY A 9 8.65 2.25 11.78
N LEU A 10 8.74 2.32 10.46
CA LEU A 10 8.32 3.50 9.70
C LEU A 10 6.82 3.77 9.87
N ALA A 11 5.99 2.73 9.86
CA ALA A 11 4.55 2.87 10.03
C ALA A 11 4.17 3.38 11.43
N GLN A 12 4.88 2.97 12.49
CA GLN A 12 4.64 3.45 13.85
C GLN A 12 4.92 4.95 14.01
N ASP A 13 5.88 5.47 13.25
CA ASP A 13 6.30 6.87 13.30
C ASP A 13 5.65 7.75 12.22
N ASP A 14 4.70 7.22 11.43
CA ASP A 14 4.14 7.86 10.22
C ASP A 14 5.24 8.38 9.27
N GLY A 15 6.30 7.59 9.14
CA GLY A 15 7.53 7.94 8.45
C GLY A 15 7.39 7.94 6.94
N GLU A 16 7.79 9.04 6.31
CA GLU A 16 7.88 9.13 4.86
C GLU A 16 9.21 8.56 4.33
N LEU A 17 9.15 7.90 3.17
CA LEU A 17 10.33 7.43 2.47
C LEU A 17 10.22 7.62 0.96
N SER A 18 11.36 7.70 0.28
CA SER A 18 11.40 7.77 -1.17
C SER A 18 10.95 6.44 -1.80
N GLY A 19 10.43 6.48 -3.02
CA GLY A 19 10.07 5.26 -3.75
C GLY A 19 11.26 4.31 -3.96
N SER A 20 12.47 4.84 -4.16
CA SER A 20 13.69 4.03 -4.29
C SER A 20 14.09 3.33 -2.99
N ASP A 21 13.90 4.01 -1.86
CA ASP A 21 14.14 3.39 -0.55
C ASP A 21 13.11 2.28 -0.32
N LEU A 22 11.83 2.54 -0.59
CA LEU A 22 10.77 1.54 -0.47
C LEU A 22 11.06 0.28 -1.29
N VAL A 23 11.53 0.41 -2.53
CA VAL A 23 11.94 -0.73 -3.37
C VAL A 23 13.06 -1.54 -2.71
N THR A 24 14.09 -0.85 -2.20
CA THR A 24 15.23 -1.50 -1.53
C THR A 24 14.78 -2.27 -0.29
N ILE A 25 13.82 -1.73 0.47
CA ILE A 25 13.25 -2.39 1.65
C ILE A 25 12.40 -3.60 1.25
N ALA A 26 11.57 -3.45 0.22
CA ALA A 26 10.70 -4.50 -0.29
C ALA A 26 11.51 -5.71 -0.80
N GLU A 27 12.61 -5.49 -1.52
CA GLU A 27 13.53 -6.56 -1.98
C GLU A 27 14.12 -7.37 -0.82
N ASN A 28 14.30 -6.74 0.34
CA ASN A 28 14.82 -7.37 1.56
C ASN A 28 13.71 -7.90 2.48
N THR A 29 12.44 -7.82 2.06
CA THR A 29 11.28 -8.27 2.83
C THR A 29 10.84 -9.65 2.35
N ARG A 30 10.89 -10.65 3.25
CA ARG A 30 10.51 -12.02 2.89
C ARG A 30 9.01 -12.21 2.75
N GLN A 31 8.21 -11.55 3.59
CA GLN A 31 6.74 -11.55 3.54
C GLN A 31 6.22 -10.27 4.20
N VAL A 32 5.20 -9.64 3.61
CA VAL A 32 4.34 -8.66 4.26
C VAL A 32 2.96 -9.28 4.29
N ILE A 33 2.46 -9.61 5.48
CA ILE A 33 1.16 -10.27 5.64
C ILE A 33 0.04 -9.23 5.48
N TRP A 34 0.23 -8.02 6.02
CA TRP A 34 -0.75 -6.94 5.94
C TRP A 34 -0.04 -5.58 5.93
N GLY A 35 -0.58 -4.58 5.23
CA GLY A 35 -0.03 -3.21 5.24
C GLY A 35 -0.73 -2.25 4.29
N GLU A 36 -0.74 -0.97 4.65
CA GLU A 36 -1.19 0.15 3.80
C GLU A 36 0.02 0.97 3.35
N PHE A 37 0.08 1.30 2.07
CA PHE A 37 1.14 2.09 1.46
C PHE A 37 0.51 3.27 0.71
N VAL A 38 0.90 4.48 1.09
CA VAL A 38 0.36 5.74 0.54
C VAL A 38 1.43 6.42 -0.30
N GLY A 39 1.12 6.66 -1.57
CA GLY A 39 1.97 7.41 -2.49
C GLY A 39 1.44 8.82 -2.70
N SER A 40 2.31 9.81 -2.54
CA SER A 40 2.01 11.23 -2.77
C SER A 40 2.69 11.71 -4.06
N ALA A 41 1.96 12.37 -4.95
CA ALA A 41 2.55 13.00 -6.12
C ALA A 41 3.02 14.43 -5.77
N PRO A 42 4.19 14.88 -6.26
CA PRO A 42 4.71 16.23 -5.97
C PRO A 42 3.76 17.38 -6.34
N THR A 43 2.82 17.11 -7.25
CA THR A 43 1.91 18.11 -7.84
C THR A 43 0.47 18.04 -7.31
N GLN A 44 0.10 17.06 -6.49
CA GLN A 44 -1.23 16.96 -5.87
C GLN A 44 -1.10 17.04 -4.35
N SER A 45 -1.41 18.19 -3.77
CA SER A 45 -1.20 18.46 -2.34
C SER A 45 -2.32 17.94 -1.42
N ASN A 46 -3.49 17.60 -1.99
CA ASN A 46 -4.70 17.38 -1.19
C ASN A 46 -5.30 15.98 -1.27
N LYS A 47 -4.77 15.10 -2.13
CA LYS A 47 -5.22 13.70 -2.23
C LYS A 47 -4.00 12.80 -2.47
N PRO A 48 -3.93 11.62 -1.82
CA PRO A 48 -2.98 10.59 -2.21
C PRO A 48 -3.08 10.30 -3.71
N TRP A 49 -1.93 10.14 -4.37
CA TRP A 49 -1.88 9.71 -5.76
C TRP A 49 -2.26 8.23 -5.90
N VAL A 50 -1.84 7.42 -4.93
CA VAL A 50 -2.20 6.00 -4.86
C VAL A 50 -2.22 5.53 -3.41
N VAL A 51 -3.18 4.69 -3.06
CA VAL A 51 -3.18 3.91 -1.82
C VAL A 51 -3.24 2.43 -2.19
N ILE A 52 -2.33 1.63 -1.62
CA ILE A 52 -2.24 0.19 -1.81
C ILE A 52 -2.41 -0.49 -0.46
N ARG A 53 -3.40 -1.38 -0.33
CA ARG A 53 -3.58 -2.21 0.87
C ARG A 53 -3.31 -3.67 0.51
N ALA A 54 -2.34 -4.27 1.19
CA ALA A 54 -2.10 -5.71 1.13
C ALA A 54 -2.95 -6.40 2.19
N VAL A 55 -3.85 -7.31 1.78
CA VAL A 55 -4.76 -8.01 2.68
C VAL A 55 -4.33 -9.47 2.84
N ASP A 56 -3.72 -9.80 3.98
CA ASP A 56 -3.37 -11.17 4.42
C ASP A 56 -2.69 -12.03 3.34
N SER A 57 -1.80 -11.43 2.54
CA SER A 57 -1.18 -12.07 1.35
C SER A 57 -2.16 -12.64 0.31
N THR A 58 -3.44 -12.28 0.36
CA THR A 58 -4.50 -12.84 -0.50
C THR A 58 -4.80 -11.96 -1.71
N PHE A 59 -5.00 -10.66 -1.52
CA PHE A 59 -5.26 -9.69 -2.58
C PHE A 59 -4.75 -8.30 -2.22
N TYR A 60 -4.69 -7.44 -3.22
CA TYR A 60 -4.37 -6.02 -3.06
C TYR A 60 -5.58 -5.16 -3.36
N GLU A 61 -5.90 -4.21 -2.49
CA GLU A 61 -6.83 -3.12 -2.79
C GLU A 61 -6.07 -1.89 -3.22
N ILE A 62 -6.50 -1.28 -4.33
CA ILE A 62 -5.86 -0.10 -4.91
C ILE A 62 -6.89 1.01 -5.05
N ASP A 63 -6.57 2.17 -4.49
CA ASP A 63 -7.31 3.42 -4.68
C ASP A 63 -6.40 4.41 -5.40
N SER A 64 -6.76 4.77 -6.64
CA SER A 64 -6.06 5.76 -7.45
C SER A 64 -6.98 6.22 -8.58
N ASP A 65 -6.93 7.51 -8.90
CA ASP A 65 -7.61 8.07 -10.08
C ASP A 65 -6.74 7.96 -11.35
N ASP A 66 -5.51 7.44 -11.24
CA ASP A 66 -4.56 7.31 -12.34
C ASP A 66 -4.71 5.93 -13.01
N GLU A 67 -5.36 5.89 -14.18
CA GLU A 67 -5.56 4.65 -14.94
C GLU A 67 -4.24 3.96 -15.32
N ALA A 68 -3.15 4.71 -15.52
CA ALA A 68 -1.86 4.11 -15.86
C ALA A 68 -1.32 3.31 -14.67
N VAL A 69 -1.49 3.82 -13.45
CA VAL A 69 -1.15 3.12 -12.20
C VAL A 69 -2.00 1.86 -12.06
N LEU A 70 -3.32 1.99 -12.20
CA LEU A 70 -4.25 0.85 -12.09
C LEU A 70 -3.91 -0.26 -13.08
N ASN A 71 -3.69 0.10 -14.36
CA ASN A 71 -3.33 -0.85 -15.41
C ASN A 71 -1.99 -1.53 -15.14
N LYS A 72 -0.99 -0.77 -14.66
CA LYS A 72 0.32 -1.33 -14.31
C LYS A 72 0.20 -2.36 -13.18
N ILE A 73 -0.53 -2.04 -12.12
CA ILE A 73 -0.69 -2.93 -10.97
C ILE A 73 -1.47 -4.19 -11.35
N ARG A 74 -2.60 -4.04 -12.07
CA ARG A 74 -3.38 -5.18 -12.60
C ARG A 74 -2.59 -6.08 -13.55
N SER A 75 -1.63 -5.54 -14.30
CA SER A 75 -0.75 -6.34 -15.17
C SER A 75 0.33 -7.12 -14.40
N THR A 76 0.64 -6.69 -13.18
CA THR A 76 1.74 -7.24 -12.37
C THR A 76 1.24 -8.28 -11.36
N TYR A 77 0.08 -8.06 -10.75
CA TYR A 77 -0.49 -8.90 -9.70
C TYR A 77 -1.80 -9.57 -10.13
N LYS A 78 -2.05 -10.79 -9.65
CA LYS A 78 -3.21 -11.60 -10.07
C LYS A 78 -4.55 -11.20 -9.45
N ASP A 79 -4.59 -10.78 -8.19
CA ASP A 79 -5.82 -10.39 -7.49
C ASP A 79 -5.70 -8.94 -7.00
N VAL A 80 -6.23 -8.04 -7.82
CA VAL A 80 -6.20 -6.59 -7.60
C VAL A 80 -7.63 -6.08 -7.66
N ARG A 81 -8.06 -5.44 -6.58
CA ARG A 81 -9.41 -4.88 -6.43
C ARG A 81 -9.31 -3.37 -6.36
N THR A 82 -10.14 -2.69 -7.15
CA THR A 82 -10.30 -1.24 -7.06
C THR A 82 -11.57 -0.98 -6.29
N GLY A 83 -11.46 -0.43 -5.08
CA GLY A 83 -12.61 -0.25 -4.20
C GLY A 83 -13.58 0.79 -4.76
N GLU A 84 -14.86 0.45 -4.90
CA GLU A 84 -15.95 1.45 -4.95
C GLU A 84 -16.30 1.97 -3.54
N ALA A 85 -15.69 1.41 -2.49
CA ALA A 85 -15.69 1.93 -1.13
C ALA A 85 -14.48 1.37 -0.38
N PRO A 86 -13.87 2.12 0.56
CA PRO A 86 -12.84 1.56 1.43
C PRO A 86 -13.47 0.43 2.24
N THR A 87 -12.77 -0.70 2.31
CA THR A 87 -13.14 -1.83 3.18
C THR A 87 -12.81 -1.49 4.64
N THR A 88 -13.34 -0.37 5.15
CA THR A 88 -13.24 0.06 6.56
C THR A 88 -14.30 -0.60 7.45
N SER A 89 -15.14 -1.49 6.90
CA SER A 89 -16.17 -2.22 7.64
C SER A 89 -15.65 -3.39 8.49
N TRP A 90 -14.42 -3.32 9.02
CA TRP A 90 -13.88 -4.28 9.99
C TRP A 90 -13.62 -3.65 11.37
N LEU A 91 -13.76 -2.32 11.51
CA LEU A 91 -13.64 -1.65 12.81
C LEU A 91 -14.96 -1.64 13.61
N SER A 92 -16.03 -2.21 13.07
CA SER A 92 -17.37 -2.21 13.69
C SER A 92 -17.69 -3.46 14.52
N ASP A 93 -16.81 -4.47 14.51
CA ASP A 93 -17.04 -5.76 15.20
C ASP A 93 -16.16 -5.96 16.45
N LEU A 94 -15.62 -4.88 17.03
CA LEU A 94 -14.99 -4.91 18.35
C LEU A 94 -15.86 -4.10 19.33
N ASP A 95 -16.93 -4.74 19.81
CA ASP A 95 -17.63 -4.41 21.07
C ASP A 95 -17.31 -5.51 22.10
#